data_AF-A0A7G3B5Y7-F1
#
_entry.id   AF-A0A7G3B5Y7-F1
#
_cell.length_a   1.000
_cell.length_b   1.000
_cell.length_c   1.000
_cell.angle_alpha   90.00
_cell.angle_beta   90.00
_cell.angle_gamma   90.00
#
_symmetry.space_group_name_H-M   'P 1'
#
loop_
_entity.id
_entity.type
_entity.pdbx_description
1 polymer ?
#
loop_
_entity_poly.entity_id
_entity_poly.type
_entity_poly.pdbx_seq_one_letter_code
_entity_poly.pdbx_strand_id
1 'polypeptide(L)'
;KMLPKYLDFYFNFLRCFGICLETPNMTERSKFLIYFWAISLLFFIPIMGVWAILSMKISHLNETLIFVQIILVYSATFSIVLETFLAKNHQFRFWKLIEKLEYSMSETQNLIPEYRSFSCSTKRRILICFAYSVAIECFVVAMHKVYESRFDSIRWSIGWLVYYYFIAIGRMQNHNHILVIQILKMHAKFFNEDLRRTGRVLMNSTNQNVAKELNLIKFRHAYLWEAVETANKCNRWSQFFNIIQNFFLFTSAFYWAYIFVRIPNFFNVFSKLKKINFTQLSIRIFSK
;
A
#
# COMPACT_ATOMS: atom_id res chain seq x y z
N LYS A 1 -14.43 2.32 21.25
CA LYS A 1 -12.99 2.33 20.87
C LYS A 1 -12.53 0.90 20.57
N MET A 2 -12.78 0.39 19.37
CA MET A 2 -12.44 -1.00 19.08
C MET A 2 -11.46 -1.12 17.91
N LEU A 3 -11.83 -0.77 16.68
CA LEU A 3 -11.02 -1.12 15.51
C LEU A 3 -9.63 -0.47 15.42
N PRO A 4 -9.44 0.85 15.73
CA PRO A 4 -8.14 1.48 15.55
C PRO A 4 -7.02 0.81 16.35
N LYS A 5 -7.32 0.32 17.56
CA LYS A 5 -6.36 -0.39 18.43
C LYS A 5 -5.90 -1.71 17.82
N TYR A 6 -6.79 -2.42 17.12
CA TYR A 6 -6.41 -3.66 16.42
C TYR A 6 -5.56 -3.39 15.18
N LEU A 7 -5.54 -2.16 14.67
CA LEU A 7 -4.78 -1.74 13.49
C LEU A 7 -3.53 -0.91 13.84
N ASP A 8 -3.12 -0.83 15.12
CA ASP A 8 -1.97 -0.01 15.52
C ASP A 8 -0.68 -0.38 14.78
N PHE A 9 -0.39 -1.68 14.62
CA PHE A 9 0.76 -2.16 13.83
C PHE A 9 0.70 -1.64 12.40
N TYR A 10 -0.49 -1.66 11.80
CA TYR A 10 -0.73 -1.21 10.44
C TYR A 10 -0.46 0.28 10.28
N PHE A 11 -1.03 1.10 11.16
CA PHE A 11 -0.87 2.55 11.08
C PHE A 11 0.59 2.96 11.29
N ASN A 12 1.27 2.36 12.27
CA ASN A 12 2.68 2.61 12.50
C ASN A 12 3.53 2.25 11.29
N PHE A 13 3.22 1.13 10.62
CA PHE A 13 3.91 0.74 9.40
C PHE A 13 3.68 1.72 8.25
N LEU A 14 2.45 2.16 8.00
CA LEU A 14 2.15 3.15 6.96
C LEU A 14 2.80 4.52 7.21
N ARG A 15 2.91 4.94 8.46
CA ARG A 15 3.51 6.22 8.85
C ARG A 15 4.98 6.32 8.47
N CYS A 16 5.71 5.22 8.45
CA CYS A 16 7.09 5.18 7.94
C CYS A 16 7.19 5.63 6.47
N PHE A 17 6.10 5.49 5.72
CA PHE A 17 5.99 5.91 4.31
C PHE A 17 5.32 7.28 4.14
N GLY A 18 5.04 8.00 5.24
CA GLY A 18 4.30 9.27 5.21
C GLY A 18 2.82 9.12 4.88
N ILE A 19 2.25 7.92 5.05
CA ILE A 19 0.84 7.60 4.78
C ILE A 19 0.07 7.47 6.11
N CYS A 20 -1.21 7.89 6.13
CA CYS A 20 -2.11 7.79 7.29
C CYS A 20 -1.56 8.55 8.53
N LEU A 21 -1.53 9.88 8.42
CA LEU A 21 -0.86 10.75 9.38
C LEU A 21 -1.65 10.94 10.68
N GLU A 22 -2.99 10.96 10.59
CA GLU A 22 -3.86 11.14 11.75
C GLU A 22 -4.76 9.92 12.00
N THR A 23 -4.65 9.36 13.19
CA THR A 23 -5.61 8.38 13.75
C THR A 23 -6.03 8.79 15.15
N PRO A 24 -7.19 8.34 15.65
CA PRO A 24 -7.58 8.55 17.03
C PRO A 24 -6.56 7.94 18.01
N ASN A 25 -6.42 8.57 19.18
CA ASN A 25 -5.54 8.16 20.29
C ASN A 25 -4.03 8.31 20.07
N MET A 26 -3.59 9.08 19.06
CA MET A 26 -2.17 9.43 18.95
C MET A 26 -1.75 10.43 20.03
N THR A 27 -0.55 10.22 20.60
CA THR A 27 0.07 11.18 21.52
C THR A 27 0.61 12.39 20.76
N GLU A 28 0.63 13.58 21.36
CA GLU A 28 1.15 14.80 20.73
C GLU A 28 2.58 14.65 20.23
N ARG A 29 3.44 13.94 20.99
CA ARG A 29 4.82 13.63 20.57
C ARG A 29 4.87 12.81 19.27
N SER A 30 4.02 11.78 19.15
CA SER A 30 3.98 10.97 17.93
C SER A 30 3.48 11.77 16.72
N LYS A 31 2.45 12.60 16.90
CA LYS A 31 1.93 13.49 15.83
C LYS A 31 3.03 14.42 15.32
N PHE A 32 3.76 15.07 16.23
CA PHE A 32 4.85 15.96 15.87
C PHE A 32 5.92 15.25 15.04
N LEU A 33 6.38 14.07 15.47
CA LEU A 33 7.39 13.29 14.74
C LEU A 33 6.91 12.87 13.35
N ILE A 34 5.64 12.45 13.22
CA ILE A 34 5.06 12.03 11.95
C ILE A 34 4.90 13.21 10.99
N TYR A 35 4.54 14.39 11.49
CA TYR A 35 4.48 15.61 10.67
C TYR A 35 5.85 16.07 10.24
N PHE A 36 6.82 16.06 11.15
CA PHE A 36 8.20 16.37 10.81
C PHE A 36 8.72 15.41 9.72
N TRP A 37 8.47 14.11 9.86
CA TRP A 37 8.84 13.11 8.87
C TRP A 37 8.16 13.32 7.51
N ALA A 38 6.85 13.56 7.49
CA ALA A 38 6.10 13.81 6.25
C ALA A 38 6.58 15.08 5.53
N ILE A 39 6.85 16.17 6.26
CA ILE A 39 7.41 17.41 5.70
C ILE A 39 8.82 17.14 5.15
N SER A 40 9.64 16.40 5.88
CA SER A 40 10.99 16.03 5.43
C SER A 40 10.95 15.22 4.13
N LEU A 41 10.01 14.28 4.01
CA LEU A 41 9.76 13.52 2.78
C LEU A 41 9.36 14.43 1.60
N LEU A 42 8.52 15.45 1.82
CA LEU A 42 8.12 16.39 0.76
C LEU A 42 9.30 17.16 0.18
N PHE A 43 10.34 17.46 0.97
CA PHE A 43 11.58 18.05 0.46
C PHE A 43 12.54 17.02 -0.12
N PHE A 44 12.62 15.83 0.48
CA PHE A 44 13.54 14.78 0.07
C PHE A 44 13.20 14.18 -1.30
N ILE A 45 11.91 13.94 -1.58
CA ILE A 45 11.44 13.38 -2.85
C ILE A 45 11.94 14.18 -4.06
N PRO A 46 11.70 15.50 -4.18
CA PRO A 46 12.14 16.26 -5.35
C PRO A 46 13.67 16.35 -5.46
N ILE A 47 14.39 16.47 -4.34
CA ILE A 47 15.87 16.48 -4.35
C ILE A 47 16.41 15.17 -4.93
N MET A 48 15.91 14.03 -4.43
CA MET A 48 16.31 12.72 -4.94
C MET A 48 15.86 12.49 -6.39
N GLY A 49 14.71 13.01 -6.78
CA GLY A 49 14.22 12.94 -8.16
C GLY A 49 15.14 13.67 -9.14
N VAL A 50 15.54 14.90 -8.81
CA VAL A 50 16.50 15.68 -9.60
C VAL A 50 17.87 14.97 -9.64
N TRP A 51 18.35 14.48 -8.50
CA TRP A 51 19.61 13.73 -8.44
C TRP A 51 19.58 12.46 -9.30
N ALA A 52 18.48 11.72 -9.28
CA ALA A 52 18.31 10.52 -10.11
C ALA A 52 18.30 10.85 -11.60
N ILE A 53 17.63 11.95 -11.99
CA ILE A 53 17.61 12.45 -13.37
C ILE A 53 19.01 12.86 -13.83
N LEU A 54 19.73 13.68 -13.06
CA LEU A 54 21.06 14.18 -13.42
C LEU A 54 22.11 13.05 -13.50
N SER A 55 21.90 11.98 -12.76
CA SER A 55 22.78 10.81 -12.77
C SER A 55 22.63 9.94 -14.03
N MET A 56 21.57 10.14 -14.84
CA MET A 56 21.34 9.40 -16.07
C MET A 56 21.83 10.18 -17.30
N LYS A 57 22.75 9.60 -18.06
CA LYS A 57 23.07 10.06 -19.42
C LYS A 57 22.11 9.39 -20.39
N ILE A 58 21.34 10.18 -21.13
CA ILE A 58 20.38 9.67 -22.12
C ILE A 58 21.09 9.60 -23.47
N SER A 59 21.29 8.39 -23.95
CA SER A 59 21.94 8.02 -25.22
C SER A 59 21.08 7.07 -26.06
N HIS A 60 20.20 6.27 -25.46
CA HIS A 60 19.41 5.25 -26.15
C HIS A 60 17.92 5.26 -25.79
N LEU A 61 17.07 4.72 -26.68
CA LEU A 61 15.60 4.71 -26.54
C LEU A 61 15.12 3.94 -25.28
N ASN A 62 15.86 2.90 -24.87
CA ASN A 62 15.61 2.15 -23.63
C ASN A 62 15.83 3.04 -22.39
N GLU A 63 16.76 3.98 -22.46
CA GLU A 63 17.07 4.92 -21.37
C GLU A 63 15.97 5.99 -21.27
N THR A 64 15.31 6.34 -22.37
CA THR A 64 14.13 7.22 -22.37
C THR A 64 12.95 6.60 -21.60
N LEU A 65 12.69 5.30 -21.74
CA LEU A 65 11.63 4.61 -20.99
C LEU A 65 11.92 4.61 -19.48
N ILE A 66 13.17 4.33 -19.10
CA ILE A 66 13.61 4.36 -17.70
C ILE A 66 13.50 5.80 -17.14
N PHE A 67 13.90 6.79 -17.93
CA PHE A 67 13.81 8.21 -17.56
C PHE A 67 12.36 8.64 -17.28
N VAL A 68 11.42 8.31 -18.16
CA VAL A 68 10.00 8.60 -17.95
C VAL A 68 9.46 7.84 -16.74
N GLN A 69 9.89 6.59 -16.52
CA GLN A 69 9.52 5.81 -15.34
C GLN A 69 9.93 6.50 -14.05
N ILE A 70 11.16 7.02 -13.98
CA ILE A 70 11.66 7.76 -12.83
C ILE A 70 10.80 9.00 -12.58
N ILE A 71 10.56 9.82 -13.60
CA ILE A 71 9.71 11.02 -13.44
C ILE A 71 8.32 10.65 -12.89
N LEU A 72 7.70 9.60 -13.43
CA LEU A 72 6.39 9.15 -12.99
C LEU A 72 6.40 8.63 -11.55
N VAL A 73 7.41 7.85 -11.15
CA VAL A 73 7.52 7.31 -9.79
C VAL A 73 7.67 8.45 -8.76
N TYR A 74 8.58 9.40 -9.03
CA TYR A 74 8.84 10.50 -8.09
C TYR A 74 7.65 11.48 -8.04
N SER A 75 7.03 11.81 -9.17
CA SER A 75 5.85 12.69 -9.20
C SER A 75 4.65 12.04 -8.51
N ALA A 76 4.38 10.75 -8.75
CA ALA A 76 3.30 10.03 -8.06
C ALA A 76 3.55 9.97 -6.54
N THR A 77 4.77 9.66 -6.13
CA THR A 77 5.16 9.62 -4.70
C THR A 77 4.96 11.00 -4.04
N PHE A 78 5.41 12.06 -4.69
CA PHE A 78 5.22 13.43 -4.20
C PHE A 78 3.73 13.76 -4.03
N SER A 79 2.92 13.47 -5.04
CA SER A 79 1.47 13.67 -5.00
C SER A 79 0.79 12.88 -3.88
N ILE A 80 1.22 11.64 -3.62
CA ILE A 80 0.70 10.81 -2.52
C ILE A 80 0.99 11.47 -1.16
N VAL A 81 2.24 11.84 -0.90
CA VAL A 81 2.63 12.42 0.39
C VAL A 81 1.98 13.79 0.58
N LEU A 82 1.92 14.61 -0.47
CA LEU A 82 1.27 15.92 -0.45
C LEU A 82 -0.23 15.81 -0.17
N GLU A 83 -0.95 14.95 -0.89
CA GLU A 83 -2.38 14.75 -0.67
C GLU A 83 -2.65 14.21 0.74
N THR A 84 -1.84 13.24 1.20
CA THR A 84 -1.98 12.70 2.56
C THR A 84 -1.82 13.80 3.61
N PHE A 85 -0.87 14.72 3.42
CA PHE A 85 -0.65 15.85 4.32
C PHE A 85 -1.80 16.85 4.30
N LEU A 86 -2.32 17.21 3.12
CA LEU A 86 -3.44 18.13 2.97
C LEU A 86 -4.76 17.53 3.49
N ALA A 87 -4.94 16.23 3.33
CA ALA A 87 -6.16 15.52 3.72
C ALA A 87 -6.16 14.99 5.17
N LYS A 88 -5.17 15.32 6.01
CA LYS A 88 -5.07 14.83 7.39
C LYS A 88 -6.36 15.00 8.21
N ASN A 89 -7.00 16.17 8.12
CA ASN A 89 -8.26 16.46 8.82
C ASN A 89 -9.40 15.54 8.36
N HIS A 90 -9.43 15.20 7.06
CA HIS A 90 -10.39 14.25 6.51
C HIS A 90 -10.09 12.82 7.00
N GLN A 91 -8.81 12.42 7.10
CA GLN A 91 -8.42 11.13 7.67
C GLN A 91 -8.91 11.01 9.12
N PHE A 92 -8.70 12.05 9.92
CA PHE A 92 -9.18 12.06 11.30
C PHE A 92 -10.72 12.03 11.40
N ARG A 93 -11.42 12.78 10.54
CA ARG A 93 -12.89 12.74 10.47
C ARG A 93 -13.40 11.36 10.09
N PHE A 94 -12.76 10.68 9.13
CA PHE A 94 -13.10 9.32 8.74
C PHE A 94 -13.05 8.38 9.95
N TRP A 95 -11.95 8.39 10.70
CA TRP A 95 -11.82 7.53 11.88
C TRP A 95 -12.81 7.86 13.00
N LYS A 96 -13.14 9.14 13.19
CA LYS A 96 -14.21 9.55 14.12
C LYS A 96 -15.59 9.02 13.71
N LEU A 97 -15.89 8.98 12.41
CA LEU A 97 -17.15 8.43 11.90
C LEU A 97 -17.20 6.92 12.14
N ILE A 98 -16.09 6.20 11.90
CA ILE A 98 -15.99 4.77 12.24
C ILE A 98 -16.20 4.55 13.74
N GLU A 99 -15.58 5.35 14.62
CA GLU A 99 -15.77 5.23 16.08
C GLU A 99 -17.23 5.47 16.51
N LYS A 100 -17.91 6.46 15.92
CA LYS A 100 -19.34 6.71 16.16
C LYS A 100 -20.21 5.54 15.68
N LEU A 101 -19.87 4.96 14.53
CA LEU A 101 -20.57 3.82 13.98
C LEU A 101 -20.40 2.58 14.88
N GLU A 102 -19.18 2.30 15.34
CA GLU A 102 -18.89 1.23 16.30
C GLU A 102 -19.68 1.38 17.59
N TYR A 103 -19.68 2.58 18.18
CA TYR A 103 -20.41 2.86 19.41
C TYR A 103 -21.91 2.62 19.23
N SER A 104 -22.46 2.99 18.07
CA SER A 104 -23.86 2.73 17.78
C SER A 104 -24.19 1.24 17.59
N MET A 105 -23.22 0.37 17.28
CA MET A 105 -23.39 -1.07 17.01
C MET A 105 -22.96 -1.97 18.17
N SER A 106 -22.25 -1.44 19.17
CA SER A 106 -21.62 -2.24 20.22
C SER A 106 -22.61 -2.99 21.12
N GLU A 107 -23.86 -2.55 21.20
CA GLU A 107 -24.91 -3.23 21.97
C GLU A 107 -25.53 -4.42 21.21
N THR A 108 -25.49 -4.40 19.88
CA THR A 108 -26.21 -5.36 19.04
C THR A 108 -25.34 -6.50 18.53
N GLN A 109 -24.02 -6.31 18.43
CA GLN A 109 -23.11 -7.24 17.75
C GLN A 109 -21.81 -7.51 18.50
N ASN A 110 -21.32 -8.74 18.38
CA ASN A 110 -19.99 -9.15 18.84
C ASN A 110 -18.90 -8.71 17.85
N LEU A 111 -18.53 -7.43 17.90
CA LEU A 111 -17.59 -6.81 16.96
C LEU A 111 -16.12 -7.28 17.15
N ILE A 112 -15.74 -7.62 18.39
CA ILE A 112 -14.36 -7.97 18.78
C ILE A 112 -13.74 -9.14 17.98
N PRO A 113 -14.39 -10.33 17.86
CA PRO A 113 -13.81 -11.45 17.11
C PRO A 113 -13.62 -11.13 15.62
N GLU A 114 -14.57 -10.40 15.00
CA GLU A 114 -14.44 -9.97 13.61
C GLU A 114 -13.26 -9.01 13.43
N TYR A 115 -13.08 -8.04 14.32
CA TYR A 115 -11.92 -7.12 14.26
C TYR A 115 -10.58 -7.81 14.46
N ARG A 116 -10.52 -8.80 15.36
CA ARG A 116 -9.30 -9.57 15.57
C ARG A 116 -8.95 -10.40 14.33
N SER A 117 -9.94 -11.07 13.74
CA SER A 117 -9.76 -11.83 12.50
C SER A 117 -9.32 -10.92 11.34
N PHE A 118 -9.98 -9.77 11.22
CA PHE A 118 -9.67 -8.76 10.21
C PHE A 118 -8.25 -8.21 10.35
N SER A 119 -7.82 -7.86 11.57
CA SER A 119 -6.47 -7.37 11.84
C SER A 119 -5.40 -8.42 11.52
N CYS A 120 -5.58 -9.67 11.96
CA CYS A 120 -4.65 -10.76 11.65
C CYS A 120 -4.53 -10.98 10.13
N SER A 121 -5.65 -11.01 9.42
CA SER A 121 -5.68 -11.16 7.95
C SER A 121 -4.96 -10.00 7.26
N THR A 122 -5.23 -8.77 7.69
CA THR A 122 -4.61 -7.55 7.16
C THR A 122 -3.10 -7.55 7.38
N LYS A 123 -2.65 -7.83 8.61
CA LYS A 123 -1.23 -7.90 8.96
C LYS A 123 -0.48 -8.93 8.11
N ARG A 124 -1.06 -10.13 7.97
CA ARG A 124 -0.50 -11.19 7.13
C ARG A 124 -0.36 -10.76 5.66
N ARG A 125 -1.40 -10.12 5.10
CA ARG A 125 -1.37 -9.65 3.70
C ARG A 125 -0.24 -8.65 3.46
N ILE A 126 -0.06 -7.67 4.34
CA ILE A 126 1.01 -6.67 4.23
C ILE A 126 2.37 -7.31 4.31
N LEU A 127 2.58 -8.19 5.29
CA LEU A 127 3.86 -8.85 5.48
C LEU A 127 4.22 -9.69 4.25
N ILE A 128 3.27 -10.43 3.67
CA ILE A 128 3.50 -11.21 2.46
C ILE A 128 3.81 -10.29 1.27
N CYS A 129 3.01 -9.24 1.06
CA CYS A 129 3.24 -8.29 -0.04
C CYS A 129 4.58 -7.56 0.09
N PHE A 130 4.96 -7.17 1.31
CA PHE A 130 6.22 -6.52 1.60
C PHE A 130 7.38 -7.49 1.40
N ALA A 131 7.31 -8.70 1.96
CA ALA A 131 8.35 -9.72 1.79
C ALA A 131 8.56 -10.09 0.31
N TYR A 132 7.48 -10.28 -0.44
CA TYR A 132 7.55 -10.54 -1.88
C TYR A 132 8.15 -9.37 -2.65
N SER A 133 7.77 -8.13 -2.29
CA SER A 133 8.35 -6.92 -2.88
C SER A 133 9.85 -6.83 -2.63
N VAL A 134 10.30 -7.06 -1.38
CA VAL A 134 11.73 -7.07 -1.05
C VAL A 134 12.46 -8.20 -1.79
N ALA A 135 11.88 -9.39 -1.88
CA ALA A 135 12.50 -10.54 -2.54
C ALA A 135 12.75 -10.30 -4.03
N ILE A 136 11.78 -9.72 -4.77
CA ILE A 136 11.96 -9.36 -6.18
C ILE A 136 13.14 -8.39 -6.34
N GLU A 137 13.26 -7.43 -5.45
CA GLU A 137 14.24 -6.34 -5.60
C GLU A 137 15.64 -6.82 -5.22
N CYS A 138 15.75 -7.63 -4.17
CA CYS A 138 16.98 -8.36 -3.87
C CYS A 138 17.43 -9.24 -5.04
N PHE A 139 16.48 -9.90 -5.73
CA PHE A 139 16.78 -10.70 -6.92
C PHE A 139 17.28 -9.83 -8.08
N VAL A 140 16.67 -8.67 -8.34
CA VAL A 140 17.12 -7.74 -9.38
C VAL A 140 18.54 -7.24 -9.10
N VAL A 141 18.82 -6.82 -7.87
CA VAL A 141 20.16 -6.37 -7.47
C VAL A 141 21.20 -7.49 -7.58
N ALA A 142 20.84 -8.71 -7.16
CA ALA A 142 21.72 -9.87 -7.27
C ALA A 142 22.01 -10.22 -8.74
N MET A 143 20.99 -10.24 -9.60
CA MET A 143 21.17 -10.49 -11.03
C MET A 143 22.03 -9.41 -11.68
N HIS A 144 21.79 -8.14 -11.37
CA HIS A 144 22.61 -7.05 -11.91
C HIS A 144 24.10 -7.22 -11.54
N LYS A 145 24.41 -7.56 -10.29
CA LYS A 145 25.80 -7.86 -9.86
C LYS A 145 26.44 -9.05 -10.58
N VAL A 146 25.65 -10.04 -11.00
CA VAL A 146 26.13 -11.22 -11.73
C VAL A 146 26.42 -10.89 -13.20
N TYR A 147 25.65 -9.98 -13.81
CA TYR A 147 25.72 -9.70 -15.25
C TYR A 147 26.60 -8.52 -15.64
N GLU A 148 26.98 -7.64 -14.71
CA GLU A 148 27.74 -6.43 -15.03
C GLU A 148 29.14 -6.42 -14.41
N SER A 149 30.17 -6.27 -15.26
CA SER A 149 31.59 -6.21 -14.86
C SER A 149 32.19 -4.80 -14.82
N ARG A 150 31.39 -3.75 -15.09
CA ARG A 150 31.92 -2.41 -15.43
C ARG A 150 31.35 -1.21 -14.66
N PHE A 151 30.38 -1.36 -13.78
CA PHE A 151 29.81 -0.23 -13.03
C PHE A 151 30.24 -0.19 -11.56
N ASP A 152 30.32 1.03 -11.02
CA ASP A 152 30.52 1.31 -9.60
C ASP A 152 29.35 0.73 -8.77
N SER A 153 29.49 -0.52 -8.35
CA SER A 153 28.41 -1.33 -7.79
C SER A 153 27.71 -0.69 -6.57
N ILE A 154 28.43 0.15 -5.82
CA ILE A 154 27.94 0.80 -4.61
C ILE A 154 26.95 1.91 -4.94
N ARG A 155 27.29 2.83 -5.86
CA ARG A 155 26.42 3.96 -6.22
C ARG A 155 25.12 3.48 -6.86
N TRP A 156 25.20 2.46 -7.72
CA TRP A 156 24.03 1.85 -8.34
C TRP A 156 23.13 1.17 -7.30
N SER A 157 23.71 0.42 -6.36
CA SER A 157 22.95 -0.23 -5.28
C SER A 157 22.21 0.78 -4.40
N ILE A 158 22.86 1.91 -4.06
CA ILE A 158 22.23 2.99 -3.27
C ILE A 158 21.10 3.66 -4.06
N GLY A 159 21.32 3.99 -5.33
CA GLY A 159 20.29 4.57 -6.20
C GLY A 159 19.08 3.63 -6.35
N TRP A 160 19.33 2.32 -6.49
CA TRP A 160 18.27 1.32 -6.57
C TRP A 160 17.47 1.20 -5.27
N LEU A 161 18.13 1.21 -4.11
CA LEU A 161 17.46 1.18 -2.80
C LEU A 161 16.54 2.39 -2.61
N VAL A 162 17.00 3.58 -3.00
CA VAL A 162 16.22 4.81 -2.94
C VAL A 162 15.02 4.73 -3.90
N TYR A 163 15.24 4.28 -5.12
CA TYR A 163 14.17 4.08 -6.11
C TYR A 163 13.11 3.07 -5.61
N TYR A 164 13.55 1.97 -5.03
CA TYR A 164 12.69 0.97 -4.40
C TYR A 164 11.83 1.58 -3.28
N TYR A 165 12.42 2.41 -2.42
CA TYR A 165 11.68 3.08 -1.35
C TYR A 165 10.49 3.88 -1.89
N PHE A 166 10.66 4.62 -2.99
CA PHE A 166 9.57 5.39 -3.61
C PHE A 166 8.50 4.50 -4.26
N ILE A 167 8.89 3.40 -4.91
CA ILE A 167 7.93 2.39 -5.39
C ILE A 167 7.14 1.79 -4.20
N ALA A 168 7.81 1.53 -3.08
CA ALA A 168 7.16 0.98 -1.89
C ALA A 168 6.09 1.93 -1.33
N ILE A 169 6.32 3.25 -1.33
CA ILE A 169 5.31 4.24 -0.94
C ILE A 169 4.03 4.08 -1.79
N GLY A 170 4.17 4.02 -3.13
CA GLY A 170 3.03 3.83 -4.03
C GLY A 170 2.26 2.52 -3.76
N ARG A 171 2.98 1.42 -3.53
CA ARG A 171 2.37 0.11 -3.19
C ARG A 171 1.64 0.15 -1.85
N MET A 172 2.21 0.80 -0.83
CA MET A 172 1.59 0.92 0.49
C MET A 172 0.37 1.83 0.47
N GLN A 173 0.34 2.86 -0.38
CA GLN A 173 -0.84 3.68 -0.55
C GLN A 173 -2.00 2.90 -1.18
N ASN A 174 -1.72 2.05 -2.18
CA ASN A 174 -2.75 1.14 -2.73
C ASN A 174 -3.30 0.19 -1.65
N HIS A 175 -2.41 -0.31 -0.79
CA HIS A 175 -2.83 -1.15 0.33
C HIS A 175 -3.69 -0.39 1.36
N ASN A 176 -3.39 0.90 1.60
CA ASN A 176 -4.21 1.81 2.39
C ASN A 176 -5.63 1.97 1.82
N HIS A 177 -5.76 2.19 0.52
CA HIS A 177 -7.08 2.25 -0.11
C HIS A 177 -7.86 0.95 0.02
N ILE A 178 -7.20 -0.20 -0.22
CA ILE A 178 -7.84 -1.51 -0.08
C ILE A 178 -8.32 -1.72 1.35
N LEU A 179 -7.53 -1.33 2.36
CA LEU A 179 -7.93 -1.43 3.75
C LEU A 179 -9.18 -0.60 4.04
N VAL A 180 -9.19 0.68 3.64
CA VAL A 180 -10.34 1.58 3.86
C VAL A 180 -11.61 0.99 3.24
N ILE A 181 -11.52 0.43 2.02
CA ILE A 181 -12.64 -0.25 1.37
C ILE A 181 -13.09 -1.48 2.18
N GLN A 182 -12.17 -2.28 2.69
CA GLN A 182 -12.51 -3.46 3.47
C GLN A 182 -13.16 -3.12 4.82
N ILE A 183 -12.72 -2.05 5.47
CA ILE A 183 -13.35 -1.52 6.68
C ILE A 183 -14.80 -1.11 6.37
N LEU A 184 -15.01 -0.33 5.31
CA LEU A 184 -16.35 0.09 4.90
C LEU A 184 -17.24 -1.11 4.53
N LYS A 185 -16.71 -2.12 3.85
CA LYS A 185 -17.43 -3.37 3.52
C LYS A 185 -17.83 -4.15 4.77
N MET A 186 -16.93 -4.26 5.75
CA MET A 186 -17.19 -4.92 7.02
C MET A 186 -18.32 -4.20 7.78
N HIS A 187 -18.25 -2.87 7.88
CA HIS A 187 -19.32 -2.10 8.54
C HIS A 187 -20.64 -2.10 7.76
N ALA A 188 -20.62 -2.18 6.43
CA ALA A 188 -21.81 -2.37 5.62
C ALA A 188 -22.46 -3.75 5.85
N LYS A 189 -21.64 -4.80 6.02
CA LYS A 189 -22.11 -6.14 6.39
C LYS A 189 -22.83 -6.10 7.74
N PHE A 190 -22.21 -5.49 8.76
CA PHE A 190 -22.83 -5.30 10.07
C PHE A 190 -24.14 -4.53 10.00
N PHE A 191 -24.18 -3.44 9.24
CA PHE A 191 -25.39 -2.68 9.04
C PHE A 191 -26.50 -3.51 8.40
N ASN A 192 -26.19 -4.33 7.40
CA ASN A 192 -27.17 -5.20 6.74
C ASN A 192 -27.70 -6.31 7.65
N GLU A 193 -26.84 -6.90 8.48
CA GLU A 193 -27.23 -7.88 9.48
C GLU A 193 -28.17 -7.28 10.52
N ASP A 194 -27.86 -6.08 11.01
CA ASP A 194 -28.72 -5.34 11.91
C ASP A 194 -30.05 -4.94 11.25
N LEU A 195 -30.05 -4.49 10.00
CA LEU A 195 -31.28 -4.17 9.27
C LEU A 195 -32.20 -5.40 9.14
N ARG A 196 -31.64 -6.58 8.87
CA ARG A 196 -32.41 -7.85 8.82
C ARG A 196 -32.94 -8.25 10.19
N ARG A 197 -32.19 -8.01 11.27
CA ARG A 197 -32.65 -8.25 12.64
C ARG A 197 -33.79 -7.29 12.98
N THR A 198 -33.61 -6.00 12.74
CA THR A 198 -34.59 -4.96 13.02
C THR A 198 -35.86 -5.17 12.20
N GLY A 199 -35.77 -5.57 10.92
CA GLY A 199 -36.95 -5.94 10.12
C GLY A 199 -37.78 -7.07 10.74
N ARG A 200 -37.14 -8.10 11.31
CA ARG A 200 -37.85 -9.18 12.03
C ARG A 200 -38.46 -8.71 13.34
N VAL A 201 -37.81 -7.81 14.06
CA VAL A 201 -38.31 -7.25 15.33
C VAL A 201 -39.49 -6.30 15.08
N LEU A 202 -39.41 -5.47 14.04
CA LEU A 202 -40.47 -4.53 13.66
C LEU A 202 -41.77 -5.24 13.31
N MET A 203 -41.71 -6.39 12.62
CA MET A 203 -42.89 -7.22 12.33
C MET A 203 -43.66 -7.64 13.59
N ASN A 204 -42.98 -7.66 14.75
CA ASN A 204 -43.51 -8.19 16.00
C ASN A 204 -43.65 -7.13 17.12
N SER A 205 -43.43 -5.83 16.84
CA SER A 205 -43.31 -4.79 17.88
C SER A 205 -44.36 -3.67 17.81
N THR A 206 -44.63 -3.03 18.96
CA THR A 206 -45.52 -1.86 19.11
C THR A 206 -44.85 -0.52 18.74
N ASN A 207 -45.66 0.45 18.29
CA ASN A 207 -45.26 1.68 17.57
C ASN A 207 -44.12 2.54 18.17
N GLN A 208 -43.94 2.61 19.50
CA GLN A 208 -42.90 3.49 20.09
C GLN A 208 -41.49 2.91 19.96
N ASN A 209 -41.33 1.59 19.99
CA ASN A 209 -40.02 0.94 19.82
C ASN A 209 -39.55 1.00 18.36
N VAL A 210 -40.51 0.99 17.43
CA VAL A 210 -40.29 1.12 15.98
C VAL A 210 -39.57 2.43 15.63
N ALA A 211 -40.03 3.56 16.16
CA ALA A 211 -39.44 4.87 15.84
C ALA A 211 -37.98 5.01 16.33
N LYS A 212 -37.68 4.45 17.51
CA LYS A 212 -36.30 4.46 18.06
C LYS A 212 -35.35 3.61 17.21
N GLU A 213 -35.78 2.43 16.81
CA GLU A 213 -35.00 1.53 15.94
C GLU A 213 -34.77 2.13 14.54
N LEU A 214 -35.79 2.75 13.94
CA LEU A 214 -35.67 3.47 12.66
C LEU A 214 -34.68 4.63 12.73
N ASN A 215 -34.69 5.40 13.82
CA ASN A 215 -33.72 6.48 14.03
C ASN A 215 -32.28 5.95 14.15
N LEU A 216 -32.07 4.84 14.86
CA LEU A 216 -30.75 4.20 14.94
C LEU A 216 -30.24 3.74 13.56
N ILE A 217 -31.10 3.11 12.75
CA ILE A 217 -30.78 2.73 11.38
C ILE A 217 -30.40 3.96 10.55
N LYS A 218 -31.19 5.03 10.64
CA LYS A 218 -30.93 6.29 9.91
C LYS A 218 -29.57 6.87 10.27
N PHE A 219 -29.21 6.94 11.56
CA PHE A 219 -27.91 7.45 11.98
C PHE A 219 -26.75 6.56 11.52
N ARG A 220 -26.88 5.24 11.63
CA ARG A 220 -25.86 4.29 11.17
C ARG A 220 -25.61 4.41 9.67
N HIS A 221 -26.68 4.52 8.89
CA HIS A 221 -26.58 4.76 7.45
C HIS A 221 -25.90 6.10 7.14
N ALA A 222 -26.30 7.18 7.82
CA ALA A 222 -25.70 8.50 7.63
C ALA A 222 -24.19 8.50 7.95
N TYR A 223 -23.78 7.86 9.05
CA TYR A 223 -22.36 7.73 9.40
C TYR A 223 -21.58 6.91 8.37
N LEU A 224 -22.15 5.82 7.86
CA LEU A 224 -21.52 5.01 6.81
C LEU A 224 -21.38 5.81 5.51
N TRP A 225 -22.42 6.54 5.11
CA TRP A 225 -22.40 7.41 3.93
C TRP A 225 -21.35 8.51 4.04
N GLU A 226 -21.31 9.24 5.15
CA GLU A 226 -20.30 10.26 5.40
C GLU A 226 -18.88 9.67 5.46
N ALA A 227 -18.73 8.44 5.96
CA ALA A 227 -17.43 7.77 6.00
C ALA A 227 -16.93 7.46 4.58
N VAL A 228 -17.80 7.01 3.68
CA VAL A 228 -17.48 6.81 2.25
C VAL A 228 -17.08 8.13 1.60
N GLU A 229 -17.86 9.20 1.80
CA GLU A 229 -17.55 10.51 1.23
C GLU A 229 -16.20 11.03 1.72
N THR A 230 -15.94 10.90 3.02
CA THR A 230 -14.69 11.35 3.64
C THR A 230 -13.50 10.53 3.14
N ALA A 231 -13.66 9.21 3.00
CA ALA A 231 -12.61 8.33 2.45
C ALA A 231 -12.20 8.70 1.02
N ASN A 232 -13.16 9.12 0.19
CA ASN A 232 -12.90 9.58 -1.18
C ASN A 232 -12.17 10.93 -1.20
N LYS A 233 -12.51 11.86 -0.29
CA LYS A 233 -11.81 13.14 -0.15
C LYS A 233 -10.35 12.98 0.28
N CYS A 234 -10.00 11.86 0.91
CA CYS A 234 -8.63 11.59 1.35
C CYS A 234 -7.65 11.17 0.24
N ASN A 235 -8.15 10.77 -0.93
CA ASN A 235 -7.41 9.85 -1.82
C ASN A 235 -7.65 10.12 -3.32
N ARG A 236 -8.07 11.34 -3.69
CA ARG A 236 -8.59 11.63 -5.04
C ARG A 236 -7.46 11.64 -6.07
N TRP A 237 -6.41 12.41 -5.80
CA TRP A 237 -5.28 12.59 -6.72
C TRP A 237 -4.29 11.43 -6.64
N SER A 238 -4.07 10.88 -5.45
CA SER A 238 -3.18 9.74 -5.23
C SER A 238 -3.62 8.52 -6.03
N GLN A 239 -4.93 8.28 -6.14
CA GLN A 239 -5.45 7.17 -6.95
C GLN A 239 -5.22 7.39 -8.44
N PHE A 240 -5.45 8.61 -8.94
CA PHE A 240 -5.22 8.92 -10.35
C PHE A 240 -3.75 8.73 -10.75
N PHE A 241 -2.82 9.29 -9.97
CA PHE A 241 -1.39 9.13 -10.22
C PHE A 241 -0.92 7.67 -10.05
N ASN A 242 -1.46 6.93 -9.08
CA ASN A 242 -1.16 5.51 -8.93
C ASN A 242 -1.64 4.68 -10.13
N ILE A 243 -2.79 4.98 -10.71
CA ILE A 243 -3.28 4.28 -11.91
C ILE A 243 -2.34 4.53 -13.09
N ILE A 244 -1.97 5.79 -13.33
CA ILE A 244 -1.04 6.16 -14.40
C ILE A 244 0.32 5.48 -14.21
N GLN A 245 0.87 5.56 -12.99
CA GLN A 245 2.16 4.93 -12.66
C GLN A 245 2.10 3.41 -12.84
N ASN A 246 1.06 2.74 -12.34
CA ASN A 246 0.90 1.29 -12.48
C ASN A 246 0.75 0.87 -13.94
N PHE A 247 0.00 1.62 -14.74
CA PHE A 247 -0.12 1.37 -16.17
C PHE A 247 1.23 1.47 -16.87
N PHE A 248 2.00 2.52 -16.58
CA PHE A 248 3.34 2.69 -17.16
C PHE A 248 4.34 1.61 -16.69
N LEU A 249 4.32 1.25 -15.41
CA LEU A 249 5.14 0.15 -14.87
C LEU A 249 4.81 -1.18 -15.55
N PHE A 250 3.53 -1.43 -15.82
CA PHE A 250 3.07 -2.63 -16.51
C PHE A 250 3.55 -2.65 -17.98
N THR A 251 3.45 -1.52 -18.68
CA THR A 251 3.99 -1.38 -20.05
C THR A 251 5.52 -1.58 -20.07
N SER A 252 6.24 -0.99 -19.10
CA SER A 252 7.69 -1.17 -18.94
C SER A 252 8.05 -2.64 -18.68
N ALA A 253 7.30 -3.33 -17.82
CA ALA A 253 7.51 -4.74 -17.55
C ALA A 253 7.35 -5.62 -18.81
N PHE A 254 6.35 -5.35 -19.65
CA PHE A 254 6.18 -6.06 -20.92
C PHE A 254 7.31 -5.78 -21.91
N TYR A 255 7.74 -4.53 -21.99
CA TYR A 255 8.86 -4.14 -22.83
C TYR A 255 10.14 -4.89 -22.44
N TRP A 256 10.46 -4.95 -21.15
CA TRP A 256 11.60 -5.71 -20.65
C TRP A 256 11.44 -7.22 -20.87
N ALA A 257 10.26 -7.79 -20.63
CA ALA A 257 9.99 -9.19 -20.92
C ALA A 257 10.21 -9.53 -22.40
N TYR A 258 9.75 -8.67 -23.31
CA TYR A 258 10.01 -8.81 -24.74
C TYR A 258 11.50 -8.78 -25.08
N ILE A 259 12.26 -7.84 -24.51
CA ILE A 259 13.71 -7.79 -24.69
C ILE A 259 14.39 -9.06 -24.19
N PHE A 260 14.03 -9.55 -23.00
CA PHE A 260 14.61 -10.77 -22.43
C PHE A 260 14.33 -12.01 -23.28
N VAL A 261 13.15 -12.10 -23.90
CA VAL A 261 12.80 -13.19 -24.83
C VAL A 261 13.58 -13.05 -26.15
N ARG A 262 13.77 -11.84 -26.65
CA ARG A 262 14.44 -11.58 -27.93
C ARG A 262 15.96 -11.73 -27.87
N ILE A 263 16.59 -11.46 -26.72
CA ILE A 263 18.04 -11.61 -26.56
C ILE A 263 18.39 -13.10 -26.39
N PRO A 264 19.12 -13.74 -27.34
CA PRO A 264 19.38 -15.18 -27.34
C PRO A 264 20.27 -15.66 -26.16
N ASN A 265 20.85 -14.75 -25.40
CA ASN A 265 21.80 -15.06 -24.32
C ASN A 265 21.14 -15.43 -22.98
N PHE A 266 19.89 -15.04 -22.72
CA PHE A 266 19.27 -15.29 -21.40
C PHE A 266 19.05 -16.80 -21.14
N PHE A 267 18.53 -17.53 -22.12
CA PHE A 267 18.38 -18.99 -22.04
C PHE A 267 19.73 -19.73 -22.06
N ASN A 268 20.75 -19.16 -22.69
CA ASN A 268 22.10 -19.73 -22.72
C ASN A 268 22.83 -19.66 -21.37
N VAL A 269 22.51 -18.68 -20.53
CA VAL A 269 23.07 -18.60 -19.17
C VAL A 269 22.38 -19.58 -18.23
N PHE A 270 21.06 -19.74 -18.33
CA PHE A 270 20.34 -20.81 -17.62
C PHE A 270 20.82 -22.20 -18.04
N SER A 271 21.11 -22.42 -19.34
CA SER A 271 21.66 -23.69 -19.82
C SER A 271 23.11 -23.92 -19.34
N LYS A 272 23.94 -22.87 -19.25
CA LYS A 272 25.28 -22.93 -18.64
C LYS A 272 25.24 -23.20 -17.14
N LEU A 273 24.34 -22.56 -16.38
CA LEU A 273 24.14 -22.85 -14.95
C LEU A 273 23.64 -24.27 -14.72
N LYS A 274 22.75 -24.77 -15.59
CA LYS A 274 22.30 -26.17 -15.58
C LYS A 274 23.44 -27.14 -15.91
N LYS A 275 24.35 -26.78 -16.84
CA LYS A 275 25.58 -27.54 -17.15
C LYS A 275 26.58 -27.56 -16.01
N ILE A 276 26.80 -26.44 -15.32
CA ILE A 276 27.73 -26.33 -14.18
C ILE A 276 27.23 -27.16 -12.99
N ASN A 277 25.92 -27.12 -12.69
CA ASN A 277 25.34 -27.96 -11.65
C ASN A 277 25.38 -29.46 -11.98
N PHE A 278 25.22 -29.85 -13.25
CA PHE A 278 25.35 -31.26 -13.66
C PHE A 278 26.80 -31.77 -13.65
N THR A 279 27.77 -30.95 -14.04
CA THR A 279 29.19 -31.34 -14.03
C THR A 279 29.78 -31.40 -12.62
N GLN A 280 29.36 -30.52 -11.70
CA GLN A 280 29.79 -30.62 -10.30
C GLN A 280 29.08 -31.76 -9.54
N LEU A 281 27.82 -32.10 -9.89
CA LEU A 281 27.19 -33.29 -9.34
C LEU A 281 27.82 -34.58 -9.87
N SER A 282 28.15 -34.67 -11.17
CA SER A 282 28.78 -35.87 -11.74
C SER A 282 30.18 -36.10 -11.21
N ILE A 283 30.97 -35.03 -10.96
CA ILE A 283 32.31 -35.15 -10.39
C ILE A 283 32.27 -35.59 -8.92
N ARG A 284 31.26 -35.20 -8.13
CA ARG A 284 31.09 -35.68 -6.74
C ARG A 284 30.52 -37.08 -6.60
N ILE A 285 29.82 -37.59 -7.62
CA ILE A 285 29.30 -38.97 -7.63
C ILE A 285 30.38 -39.98 -8.09
N PHE A 286 31.34 -39.54 -8.93
CA PHE A 286 32.46 -40.38 -9.37
C PHE A 286 33.74 -40.28 -8.51
N SER A 287 33.74 -39.49 -7.43
CA SER A 287 34.89 -39.35 -6.51
C SER A 287 34.64 -39.97 -5.12
N LYS A 288 33.73 -40.95 -5.02
CA LYS A 288 33.55 -41.78 -3.83
C LYS A 288 33.54 -43.25 -4.22
#